data_AF-A0A7C8EDV7-F1
#
_entry.id   AF-A0A7C8EDV7-F1
#
_cell.length_a   1.000
_cell.length_b   1.000
_cell.length_c   1.000
_cell.angle_alpha   90.00
_cell.angle_beta   90.00
_cell.angle_gamma   90.00
#
_symmetry.space_group_name_H-M   'P 1'
#
loop_
_entity.id
_entity.type
_entity.pdbx_description
1 polymer ?
#
loop_
_entity_poly.entity_id
_entity_poly.type
_entity_poly.pdbx_seq_one_letter_code
_entity_poly.pdbx_strand_id
1 'polypeptide(L)'
;MSDFQVLASVERVVAQSRSVTFHPDRIGPAILKWGHTVNPSSSWEHPCHFFDGTAESVRWIFALDILNHCFWPDPGEPVWTVIYNGEPYSGYW
;
A
#
# COMPACT_ATOMS: atom_id res chain seq x y z
N MET A 1 6.27 -12.13 25.45
CA MET A 1 6.47 -11.53 24.12
C MET A 1 5.34 -12.05 23.27
N SER A 2 4.40 -11.19 22.91
CA SER A 2 3.26 -11.54 22.06
C SER A 2 3.80 -11.81 20.66
N ASP A 3 3.66 -13.05 20.20
CA ASP A 3 3.92 -13.43 18.81
C ASP A 3 2.99 -12.59 17.93
N PHE A 4 3.56 -11.81 17.00
CA PHE A 4 2.79 -11.12 15.97
C PHE A 4 2.09 -12.19 15.14
N GLN A 5 0.79 -12.38 15.36
CA GLN A 5 0.02 -13.38 14.67
C GLN A 5 -0.09 -12.95 13.21
N VAL A 6 0.70 -13.60 12.36
CA VAL A 6 0.54 -13.54 10.90
C VAL A 6 -0.93 -13.87 10.61
N LEU A 7 -1.68 -12.92 10.06
CA LEU A 7 -3.09 -13.14 9.72
C LEU A 7 -3.16 -14.42 8.88
N ALA A 8 -4.06 -15.35 9.22
CA ALA A 8 -4.21 -16.61 8.48
C ALA A 8 -4.39 -16.40 6.96
N SER A 9 -4.89 -15.22 6.56
CA SER A 9 -5.02 -14.78 5.17
C SER A 9 -3.68 -14.70 4.41
N VAL A 10 -2.55 -14.43 5.08
CA VAL A 10 -1.24 -14.32 4.44
C VAL A 10 -0.34 -15.54 4.67
N GLU A 11 -0.78 -16.54 5.43
CA GLU A 11 -0.03 -17.76 5.73
C GLU A 11 0.44 -18.46 4.44
N ARG A 12 -0.43 -18.58 3.44
CA ARG A 12 -0.08 -19.18 2.15
C ARG A 12 1.03 -18.40 1.43
N VAL A 13 0.96 -17.07 1.45
CA VAL A 13 1.97 -16.21 0.82
C VAL A 13 3.30 -16.40 1.52
N VAL A 14 3.32 -16.39 2.85
CA VAL A 14 4.54 -16.58 3.65
C VAL A 14 5.13 -17.99 3.44
N ALA A 15 4.30 -19.03 3.45
CA ALA A 15 4.73 -20.41 3.26
C ALA A 15 5.31 -20.68 1.85
N GLN A 16 4.80 -19.97 0.84
CA GLN A 16 5.20 -20.16 -0.56
C GLN A 16 6.30 -19.18 -1.01
N SER A 17 6.46 -18.06 -0.31
CA SER A 17 7.49 -17.06 -0.61
C SER A 17 8.87 -17.58 -0.22
N ARG A 18 9.58 -18.16 -1.19
CA ARG A 18 11.01 -18.47 -1.07
C ARG A 18 11.78 -17.60 -2.07
N SER A 19 12.75 -16.85 -1.57
CA SER A 19 13.67 -16.03 -2.38
C SER A 19 12.95 -15.03 -3.30
N VAL A 20 12.09 -14.18 -2.72
CA VAL A 20 11.49 -13.06 -3.45
C VAL A 20 12.59 -12.08 -3.82
N THR A 21 13.04 -12.12 -5.07
CA THR A 21 14.05 -11.21 -5.62
C THR A 21 13.43 -10.31 -6.65
N PHE A 22 13.79 -9.04 -6.61
CA PHE A 22 13.47 -8.11 -7.68
C PHE A 22 14.29 -8.48 -8.91
N HIS A 23 13.62 -8.86 -10.01
CA HIS A 23 14.27 -9.15 -11.28
C HIS A 23 13.91 -8.05 -12.28
N PRO A 24 14.80 -7.08 -12.53
CA PRO A 24 14.47 -5.88 -13.32
C PRO A 24 13.98 -6.23 -14.73
N ASP A 25 14.57 -7.23 -15.38
CA ASP A 25 14.16 -7.68 -16.72
C ASP A 25 12.75 -8.29 -16.78
N ARG A 26 12.12 -8.58 -15.63
CA ARG A 26 10.75 -9.10 -15.57
C ARG A 26 9.69 -8.01 -15.53
N ILE A 27 10.06 -6.73 -15.34
CA ILE A 27 9.13 -5.60 -15.34
C ILE A 27 8.41 -5.50 -16.69
N GLY A 28 9.15 -5.44 -17.80
CA GLY A 28 8.57 -5.33 -19.14
C GLY A 28 7.56 -6.45 -19.45
N PRO A 29 7.94 -7.74 -19.29
CA PRO A 29 7.02 -8.86 -19.45
C PRO A 29 5.80 -8.80 -18.53
N ALA A 30 5.95 -8.34 -17.28
CA ALA A 30 4.84 -8.19 -16.35
C ALA A 30 3.84 -7.12 -16.81
N ILE A 31 4.34 -5.97 -17.30
CA ILE A 31 3.49 -4.90 -17.87
C ILE A 31 2.72 -5.42 -19.09
N LEU A 32 3.39 -6.15 -20.00
CA LEU A 32 2.70 -6.71 -21.17
C LEU A 32 1.63 -7.74 -20.77
N LYS A 33 1.92 -8.56 -19.74
CA LYS A 33 1.01 -9.61 -19.29
C LYS A 33 -0.18 -9.07 -18.49
N TRP A 34 0.01 -8.04 -17.67
CA TRP A 34 -1.00 -7.58 -16.69
C TRP A 34 -1.42 -6.14 -16.88
N GLY A 35 -0.82 -5.37 -17.79
CA GLY A 35 -1.18 -3.97 -18.01
C GLY A 35 -2.66 -3.79 -18.38
N HIS A 36 -3.26 -4.77 -19.04
CA HIS A 36 -4.68 -4.77 -19.37
C HIS A 36 -5.61 -5.06 -18.17
N THR A 37 -5.08 -5.63 -17.07
CA THR A 37 -5.86 -5.84 -15.83
C THR A 37 -5.84 -4.60 -14.95
N VAL A 38 -4.99 -3.61 -15.26
CA VAL A 38 -5.00 -2.32 -14.59
C VAL A 38 -6.25 -1.59 -15.07
N ASN A 39 -7.29 -1.61 -14.24
CA ASN A 39 -8.36 -0.65 -14.38
C ASN A 39 -7.73 0.72 -14.06
N PRO A 40 -7.87 1.74 -14.93
CA PRO A 40 -7.57 3.11 -14.53
C PRO A 40 -8.53 3.44 -13.38
N SER A 41 -8.03 3.27 -12.17
CA SER A 41 -8.72 3.61 -10.93
C SER A 41 -9.14 5.08 -11.00
N SER A 42 -10.24 5.40 -10.30
CA SER A 42 -10.60 6.75 -9.90
C SER A 42 -9.34 7.53 -9.55
N SER A 43 -9.21 8.68 -10.18
CA SER A 43 -8.06 9.57 -10.21
C SER A 43 -7.22 9.57 -8.93
N TRP A 44 -5.90 9.53 -9.08
CA TRP A 44 -4.91 9.84 -8.02
C TRP A 44 -5.02 11.30 -7.50
N GLU A 45 -6.08 12.01 -7.88
CA GLU A 45 -6.44 13.35 -7.44
C GLU A 45 -6.96 13.27 -5.99
N HIS A 46 -6.04 13.31 -5.04
CA HIS A 46 -6.35 13.47 -3.62
C HIS A 46 -5.47 14.59 -3.04
N PRO A 47 -5.99 15.48 -2.17
CA PRO A 47 -5.20 16.59 -1.60
C PRO A 47 -3.92 16.16 -0.89
N CYS A 48 -3.89 14.94 -0.37
CA CYS A 48 -2.72 14.36 0.29
C CYS A 48 -1.83 13.55 -0.66
N HIS A 49 -2.17 13.41 -1.94
CA HIS A 49 -1.28 12.73 -2.88
C HIS A 49 -0.23 13.69 -3.41
N PHE A 50 1.03 13.28 -3.33
CA PHE A 50 2.14 13.94 -3.99
C PHE A 50 2.53 13.17 -5.25
N PHE A 51 2.69 13.88 -6.36
CA PHE A 51 3.19 13.35 -7.62
C PHE A 51 3.93 14.44 -8.41
N ASP A 52 5.21 14.23 -8.66
CA ASP A 52 6.09 15.10 -9.45
C ASP A 52 6.80 14.34 -10.58
N GLY A 53 6.55 13.03 -10.72
CA GLY A 53 7.17 12.16 -11.72
C GLY A 53 8.64 11.81 -11.43
N THR A 54 9.19 12.21 -10.28
CA THR A 54 10.58 11.93 -9.88
C THR A 54 10.66 10.75 -8.90
N ALA A 55 11.88 10.44 -8.45
CA ALA A 55 12.09 9.48 -7.37
C ALA A 55 11.36 9.87 -6.07
N GLU A 56 11.09 11.16 -5.85
CA GLU A 56 10.35 11.63 -4.68
C GLU A 56 8.90 11.15 -4.68
N SER A 57 8.27 11.04 -5.86
CA SER A 57 6.95 10.39 -5.97
C SER A 57 6.97 8.95 -5.45
N VAL A 58 8.04 8.20 -5.71
CA VAL A 58 8.20 6.81 -5.23
C VAL A 58 8.44 6.77 -3.73
N ARG A 59 9.27 7.68 -3.20
CA ARG A 59 9.49 7.79 -1.74
C ARG A 59 8.20 8.17 -1.00
N TRP A 60 7.42 9.07 -1.58
CA TRP A 60 6.12 9.46 -1.06
C TRP A 60 5.18 8.26 -0.98
N ILE A 61 5.04 7.48 -2.05
CA ILE A 61 4.22 6.25 -2.07
C ILE A 61 4.68 5.29 -0.96
N PHE A 62 5.99 5.09 -0.80
CA PHE A 62 6.52 4.22 0.24
C PHE A 62 6.17 4.71 1.66
N ALA A 63 6.31 6.01 1.93
CA ALA A 63 5.93 6.58 3.22
C ALA A 63 4.42 6.48 3.47
N LEU A 64 3.60 6.75 2.45
CA LEU A 64 2.15 6.63 2.51
C LEU A 64 1.72 5.20 2.83
N ASP A 65 2.28 4.20 2.15
CA ASP A 65 1.98 2.77 2.39
C ASP A 65 2.30 2.33 3.82
N ILE A 66 3.43 2.81 4.37
CA ILE A 66 3.81 2.53 5.76
C ILE A 66 2.81 3.16 6.73
N LEU A 67 2.49 4.43 6.53
CA LEU A 67 1.54 5.15 7.38
C LEU A 67 0.16 4.51 7.32
N ASN A 68 -0.30 4.09 6.14
CA ASN A 68 -1.57 3.41 5.95
C ASN A 68 -1.69 2.16 6.83
N HIS A 69 -0.60 1.42 7.04
CA HIS A 69 -0.62 0.27 7.95
C HIS A 69 -0.91 0.67 9.41
N CYS A 70 -0.47 1.86 9.84
CA CYS A 70 -0.73 2.38 11.19
C CYS A 70 -2.19 2.80 11.43
N PHE A 71 -2.99 2.96 10.37
CA PHE A 71 -4.40 3.33 10.48
C PHE A 71 -5.33 2.12 10.66
N TRP A 72 -4.84 0.88 10.57
CA TRP A 72 -5.67 -0.30 10.82
C TRP A 72 -5.99 -0.43 12.31
N PRO A 73 -7.27 -0.37 12.71
CA PRO A 73 -7.64 -0.61 14.08
C PRO A 73 -7.60 -2.12 14.40
N ASP A 74 -7.46 -2.43 15.68
CA ASP A 74 -7.77 -3.77 16.18
C ASP A 74 -9.25 -4.10 15.99
N PRO A 75 -9.66 -5.39 15.94
CA PRO A 75 -11.05 -5.75 15.77
C PRO A 75 -11.96 -5.15 16.86
N GLY A 76 -12.88 -4.28 16.45
CA GLY A 76 -13.82 -3.59 17.33
C GLY A 76 -13.36 -2.21 17.81
N GLU A 77 -12.14 -1.80 17.51
CA GLU A 77 -11.62 -0.46 17.80
C GLU A 77 -11.93 0.53 16.67
N PRO A 78 -12.05 1.83 16.96
CA PRO A 78 -12.27 2.84 15.94
C PRO A 78 -11.03 3.05 15.07
N VAL A 79 -11.22 3.31 13.77
CA VAL A 79 -10.13 3.65 12.84
C VAL A 79 -9.41 4.90 13.33
N TRP A 80 -8.08 4.85 13.37
CA TRP A 80 -7.30 6.03 13.72
C TRP A 80 -7.61 7.17 12.75
N THR A 81 -7.81 8.39 13.25
CA THR A 81 -8.24 9.52 12.42
C THR A 81 -7.46 10.76 12.83
N VAL A 82 -6.97 11.51 11.84
CA VAL A 82 -6.30 12.79 12.02
C VAL A 82 -7.13 13.91 11.40
N ILE A 83 -7.12 15.10 12.01
CA ILE A 83 -7.77 16.28 11.45
C ILE A 83 -6.72 17.10 10.72
N TYR A 84 -6.89 17.31 9.42
CA TYR A 84 -6.02 18.14 8.60
C TYR A 84 -6.86 19.14 7.80
N ASN A 85 -6.54 20.43 7.89
CA ASN A 85 -7.32 21.52 7.29
C ASN A 85 -8.83 21.49 7.62
N GLY A 86 -9.19 21.04 8.82
CA GLY A 86 -10.58 20.93 9.26
C GLY A 86 -11.31 19.66 8.78
N GLU A 87 -10.67 18.84 7.96
CA GLU A 87 -11.24 17.59 7.44
C GLU A 87 -10.63 16.36 8.16
N PRO A 88 -11.44 15.35 8.49
CA PRO A 88 -10.96 14.10 9.06
C PRO A 88 -10.38 13.17 7.98
N TYR A 89 -9.24 12.57 8.26
CA TYR A 89 -8.59 11.59 7.38
C TYR A 89 -8.19 10.33 8.15
N SER A 90 -8.39 9.18 7.52
CA SER A 90 -8.05 7.87 8.05
C SER A 90 -7.58 6.95 6.93
N GLY A 91 -6.46 6.23 7.11
CA GLY A 91 -6.01 5.12 6.25
C GLY A 91 -6.14 5.33 4.74
N TYR A 92 -6.41 4.23 4.02
CA TYR A 92 -6.84 4.31 2.62
C TYR A 92 -8.25 4.88 2.58
N TRP A 93 -8.33 6.19 2.39
CA TRP A 93 -9.47 7.04 2.02
C TRP A 93 -10.88 6.42 2.09
#